data_AF-A0A1H0B0U0-F1
#
_entry.id   AF-A0A1H0B0U0-F1
#
_cell.length_a   1.000
_cell.length_b   1.000
_cell.length_c   1.000
_cell.angle_alpha   90.00
_cell.angle_beta   90.00
_cell.angle_gamma   90.00
#
_symmetry.space_group_name_H-M   'P 1'
#
loop_
_entity.id
_entity.type
_entity.pdbx_description
1 polymer ?
#
loop_
_entity_poly.entity_id
_entity_poly.type
_entity_poly.pdbx_seq_one_letter_code
_entity_poly.pdbx_strand_id
1 'polypeptide(L)' 'MIDGLVAARKAANVTQVELGERIGQRQTFVSKFELGERRLDAAEFVKVCRAIGADPYTLMREAEKG' A
#
# COMPACT_ATOMS: atom_id res chain seq x y z
N MET A 1 5.81 4.38 -7.19
CA MET A 1 4.47 4.29 -6.53
C MET A 1 4.39 3.13 -5.54
N ILE A 2 4.63 1.87 -5.95
CA ILE A 2 4.62 0.72 -5.02
C ILE A 2 5.71 0.83 -3.95
N ASP A 3 6.91 1.28 -4.29
CA ASP A 3 7.99 1.47 -3.31
C ASP A 3 7.62 2.46 -2.20
N GLY A 4 6.92 3.55 -2.54
CA GLY A 4 6.41 4.52 -1.58
C GLY A 4 5.37 3.91 -0.64
N LEU A 5 4.49 3.06 -1.16
CA LEU A 5 3.51 2.30 -0.37
C LEU A 5 4.19 1.32 0.59
N VAL A 6 5.21 0.59 0.12
CA VAL A 6 6.01 -0.33 0.95
C VAL A 6 6.74 0.43 2.05
N ALA A 7 7.36 1.57 1.72
CA ALA A 7 8.04 2.42 2.68
C ALA A 7 7.08 2.96 3.74
N ALA A 8 5.91 3.48 3.34
CA ALA A 8 4.88 3.97 4.25
C ALA A 8 4.37 2.87 5.17
N ARG A 9 4.14 1.65 4.67
CA ARG A 9 3.71 0.51 5.48
C ARG A 9 4.76 0.18 6.56
N LYS A 10 6.03 0.11 6.16
CA LYS A 10 7.15 -0.16 7.08
C LYS A 10 7.29 0.95 8.13
N ALA A 11 7.18 2.22 7.74
CA ALA A 11 7.21 3.36 8.65
C ALA A 11 6.06 3.34 9.68
N ALA A 12 4.89 2.82 9.27
CA ALA A 12 3.75 2.62 10.15
C ALA A 12 3.87 1.36 11.05
N ASN A 13 4.97 0.60 10.97
CA ASN A 13 5.17 -0.68 11.67
C ASN A 13 4.04 -1.70 11.43
N VAL A 14 3.45 -1.69 10.23
CA VAL A 14 2.38 -2.61 9.85
C VAL A 14 2.97 -3.77 9.05
N THR A 15 2.75 -5.00 9.45
CA THR A 15 3.13 -6.19 8.68
C THR A 15 2.23 -6.40 7.46
N GLN A 16 2.67 -7.21 6.49
CA GLN A 16 1.81 -7.56 5.35
C GLN A 16 0.55 -8.34 5.78
N VAL A 17 0.64 -9.09 6.87
CA VAL A 17 -0.50 -9.83 7.46
C VAL A 17 -1.53 -8.84 8.00
N GLU A 18 -1.10 -7.94 8.89
CA GLU A 18 -1.98 -6.92 9.47
C GLU A 18 -2.58 -6.00 8.41
N LEU A 19 -1.82 -5.63 7.37
CA LEU A 19 -2.36 -4.84 6.27
C LEU A 19 -3.46 -5.62 5.54
N GLY A 20 -3.24 -6.90 5.25
CA GLY A 20 -4.24 -7.78 4.68
C GLY A 20 -5.54 -7.77 5.51
N GLU A 21 -5.42 -7.98 6.81
CA GLU A 21 -6.55 -7.95 7.75
C GLU A 21 -7.29 -6.61 7.72
N ARG A 22 -6.56 -5.49 7.80
CA ARG A 22 -7.14 -4.13 7.77
C ARG A 22 -7.93 -3.84 6.48
N ILE A 23 -7.52 -4.42 5.35
CA ILE A 23 -8.20 -4.23 4.06
C ILE A 23 -9.14 -5.39 3.68
N GLY A 24 -9.36 -6.36 4.58
CA GLY A 24 -10.21 -7.52 4.31
C GLY A 24 -9.67 -8.43 3.20
N GLN A 25 -8.35 -8.57 3.11
CA GLN A 25 -7.64 -9.38 2.13
C GLN A 25 -6.66 -10.34 2.82
N ARG A 26 -6.17 -11.33 2.06
CA ARG A 26 -5.09 -12.21 2.54
C ARG A 26 -3.75 -11.50 2.47
N GLN A 27 -2.80 -11.87 3.32
CA GLN A 27 -1.40 -11.40 3.23
C GLN A 27 -0.81 -11.59 1.81
N THR A 28 -1.19 -12.65 1.10
CA THR A 28 -0.72 -12.92 -0.26
C THR A 28 -1.18 -11.88 -1.29
N PHE A 29 -2.33 -11.23 -1.07
CA PHE A 29 -2.73 -10.07 -1.87
C PHE A 29 -1.72 -8.94 -1.71
N VAL A 30 -1.30 -8.69 -0.47
CA VAL A 30 -0.31 -7.65 -0.12
C VAL A 30 1.04 -7.96 -0.76
N SER A 31 1.55 -9.17 -0.53
CA SER A 31 2.82 -9.61 -1.11
C SER A 31 2.85 -9.46 -2.63
N LYS A 32 1.78 -9.89 -3.33
CA LYS A 32 1.71 -9.82 -4.80
C LYS A 32 1.75 -8.39 -5.34
N PHE A 33 1.08 -7.43 -4.69
CA PHE A 33 1.19 -6.05 -5.16
C PHE A 33 2.51 -5.40 -4.78
N GLU A 34 3.09 -5.74 -3.62
CA GLU A 34 4.41 -5.23 -3.22
C GLU A 34 5.53 -5.75 -4.14
N LEU A 35 5.37 -6.96 -4.70
CA LEU A 35 6.28 -7.54 -5.70
C LEU A 35 5.96 -7.12 -7.15
N GLY A 36 4.89 -6.37 -7.37
CA GLY A 36 4.46 -5.95 -8.71
C GLY A 36 3.79 -7.04 -9.56
N GLU A 37 3.58 -8.24 -9.00
CA GLU A 37 2.86 -9.35 -9.65
C GLU A 37 1.35 -9.08 -9.80
N ARG A 38 0.82 -8.13 -9.00
CA ARG A 38 -0.56 -7.66 -9.07
C ARG A 38 -0.60 -6.14 -9.03
N ARG A 39 -1.38 -5.53 -9.94
CA ARG A 39 -1.63 -4.08 -9.91
C ARG A 39 -2.76 -3.77 -8.93
N LEU A 40 -2.61 -2.66 -8.21
CA LEU A 40 -3.71 -2.03 -7.46
C LEU A 40 -4.47 -1.10 -8.40
N ASP A 41 -5.80 -1.13 -8.34
CA ASP A 41 -6.59 -0.04 -8.91
C ASP A 41 -6.58 1.19 -7.97
N ALA A 42 -7.16 2.31 -8.41
CA ALA A 42 -7.16 3.55 -7.65
C ALA A 42 -7.92 3.45 -6.31
N ALA A 43 -9.02 2.70 -6.26
CA ALA A 43 -9.78 2.51 -5.03
C ALA A 43 -9.02 1.62 -4.04
N GLU A 44 -8.38 0.57 -4.53
CA GLU A 44 -7.49 -0.30 -3.74
C GLU A 44 -6.29 0.48 -3.21
N PHE A 45 -5.66 1.31 -4.04
CA PHE A 45 -4.57 2.19 -3.62
C PHE A 45 -4.98 3.09 -2.45
N VAL A 46 -6.11 3.79 -2.58
CA VAL A 46 -6.65 4.66 -1.51
C VAL A 46 -6.96 3.87 -0.24
N LYS A 47 -7.54 2.68 -0.38
CA LYS A 47 -7.85 1.78 0.74
C LYS A 47 -6.59 1.37 1.48
N VAL A 48 -5.54 0.97 0.77
CA VAL A 48 -4.25 0.57 1.35
C VAL A 48 -3.59 1.75 2.06
N CYS A 49 -3.54 2.93 1.43
CA CYS A 49 -2.95 4.13 2.04
C CYS A 49 -3.62 4.45 3.39
N ARG A 50 -4.96 4.48 3.43
CA ARG A 50 -5.71 4.73 4.65
C ARG A 50 -5.48 3.65 5.72
N ALA A 51 -5.39 2.38 5.32
CA ALA A 51 -5.16 1.28 6.24
C ALA A 51 -3.78 1.33 6.94
N ILE A 52 -2.79 1.97 6.33
CA ILE A 52 -1.45 2.19 6.91
C ILE A 52 -1.28 3.61 7.48
N GLY A 53 -2.33 4.43 7.50
CA GLY A 53 -2.28 5.81 8.01
C GLY A 53 -1.56 6.80 7.09
N ALA A 54 -1.36 6.45 5.82
CA ALA A 54 -0.75 7.33 4.83
C ALA A 54 -1.81 8.12 4.05
N ASP A 55 -1.46 9.36 3.68
CA ASP A 55 -2.27 10.15 2.78
C ASP A 55 -2.03 9.74 1.31
N PRO A 56 -3.06 9.23 0.59
CA PRO A 56 -2.90 8.82 -0.81
C PRO A 56 -2.46 9.98 -1.71
N TYR A 57 -2.85 11.22 -1.43
CA TYR A 57 -2.50 12.36 -2.29
C TYR A 57 -1.02 12.75 -2.15
N THR A 58 -0.47 12.67 -0.94
CA THR A 58 0.96 12.86 -0.68
C THR A 58 1.79 11.80 -1.42
N LEU A 59 1.43 10.52 -1.30
CA LEU A 59 2.10 9.42 -2.02
C LEU A 59 2.02 9.56 -3.54
N MET A 60 0.87 10.01 -4.06
CA MET A 60 0.69 10.26 -5.49
C MET A 60 1.62 11.38 -5.98
N ARG A 61 1.68 12.49 -5.24
CA ARG A 61 2.55 13.64 -5.55
C ARG A 61 4.03 13.27 -5.50
N GLU A 62 4.44 12.41 -4.58
CA GLU A 62 5.82 11.91 -4.53
C GLU A 62 6.14 11.03 -5.74
N ALA A 63 5.18 10.22 -6.19
CA ALA A 63 5.34 9.40 -7.39
C ALA A 63 5.43 10.23 -8.69
N GLU A 64 4.90 11.46 -8.74
CA GLU A 64 5.06 12.38 -9.88
C GLU A 64 6.46 12.97 -9.99
N LYS A 65 7.25 12.95 -8.91
CA LYS A 65 8.59 13.56 -8.86
C LYS A 65 9.70 12.62 -9.36
N GLY A 66 9.38 11.35 -9.61
CA GLY A 66 10.27 10.35 -10.19
C GLY A 66 9.79 9.94 -11.57
#